data_AF-K1RCG5-F1
#
_entry.id   AF-K1RCG5-F1
#
_cell.length_a   1.000
_cell.length_b   1.000
_cell.length_c   1.000
_cell.angle_alpha   90.00
_cell.angle_beta   90.00
_cell.angle_gamma   90.00
#
_symmetry.space_group_name_H-M   'P 1'
#
loop_
_entity.id
_entity.type
_entity.pdbx_description
1 polymer ?
#
loop_
_entity_poly.entity_id
_entity_poly.type
_entity_poly.pdbx_seq_one_letter_code
_entity_poly.pdbx_strand_id
1 'polypeptide(L)'
;MALFNPVVTEAVQNEPVIGQHYLECGTEGCEKNCQFYCNICHRPLCEQCREEHQKSPETKNHEVVSYRQRKRQLPEEKCKVHQNKDIDIICEDCQVPLCSKCAMQDHRKHALNDLETIYSERFTLCLEEIYKIHQY
;
A
#
# COMPACT_ATOMS: atom_id res chain seq x y z
N MET A 1 5.65 -7.81 -26.20
CA MET A 1 6.08 -8.24 -24.85
C MET A 1 4.82 -8.51 -24.06
N ALA A 2 4.55 -9.77 -23.73
CA ALA A 2 3.31 -10.15 -23.05
C ALA A 2 3.35 -9.64 -21.61
N LEU A 3 2.48 -8.69 -21.29
CA LEU A 3 2.19 -8.31 -19.91
C LEU A 3 1.42 -9.49 -19.32
N PHE A 4 2.13 -10.36 -18.60
CA PHE A 4 1.47 -11.31 -17.72
C PHE A 4 0.88 -10.51 -16.57
N ASN A 5 -0.41 -10.18 -16.67
CA ASN A 5 -1.16 -9.71 -15.51
C ASN A 5 -1.21 -10.88 -14.52
N PRO A 6 -0.63 -10.76 -13.32
CA PRO A 6 -0.71 -11.83 -12.35
C PRO A 6 -2.15 -11.94 -11.87
N VAL A 7 -2.77 -13.09 -12.15
CA VAL A 7 -4.02 -13.48 -11.52
C VAL A 7 -3.68 -13.76 -10.06
N VAL A 8 -3.97 -12.80 -9.19
CA VAL A 8 -3.84 -12.96 -7.73
C VAL A 8 -4.72 -14.14 -7.33
N THR A 9 -4.11 -15.22 -6.89
CA THR A 9 -4.84 -16.45 -6.55
C THR A 9 -5.53 -16.31 -5.19
N GLU A 10 -6.80 -16.76 -5.11
CA GLU A 10 -7.62 -16.74 -3.88
C GLU A 10 -6.96 -17.43 -2.68
N ALA A 11 -5.95 -18.28 -2.91
CA ALA A 11 -5.22 -19.01 -1.87
C ALA A 11 -4.42 -18.09 -0.92
N VAL A 12 -3.82 -17.02 -1.42
CA VAL A 12 -2.98 -16.09 -0.62
C VAL A 12 -3.83 -15.28 0.37
N GLN A 13 -5.12 -15.08 0.05
CA GLN A 13 -6.05 -14.31 0.88
C GLN A 13 -6.47 -15.07 2.14
N ASN A 14 -6.35 -16.41 2.13
CA ASN A 14 -6.89 -17.29 3.16
C ASN A 14 -5.88 -17.74 4.24
N GLU A 15 -4.58 -17.45 4.08
CA GLU A 15 -3.58 -17.80 5.08
C GLU A 15 -3.70 -16.89 6.32
N PRO A 16 -3.70 -17.44 7.55
CA PRO A 16 -3.84 -16.65 8.76
C PRO A 16 -2.63 -15.71 8.94
N VAL A 17 -2.88 -14.40 8.95
CA VAL A 17 -1.88 -13.43 9.43
C VAL A 17 -1.75 -13.60 10.94
N ILE A 18 -0.72 -14.34 11.36
CA ILE A 18 -0.41 -14.56 12.77
C ILE A 18 -0.27 -13.21 13.46
N GLY A 19 -1.06 -13.00 14.51
CA GLY A 19 -0.98 -11.81 15.36
C GLY A 19 -1.77 -10.59 14.88
N GLN A 20 -2.59 -10.70 13.82
CA GLN A 20 -3.47 -9.58 13.42
C GLN A 20 -4.41 -9.13 14.57
N HIS A 21 -4.80 -10.06 15.45
CA HIS A 21 -5.61 -9.76 16.62
C HIS A 21 -4.89 -8.95 17.72
N TYR A 22 -3.59 -8.66 17.57
CA TYR A 22 -2.84 -7.75 18.44
C TYR A 22 -2.68 -6.35 17.83
N LEU A 23 -3.17 -6.11 16.62
CA LEU A 23 -3.06 -4.81 15.97
C LEU A 23 -4.22 -3.91 16.40
N GLU A 24 -3.90 -2.81 17.05
CA GLU A 24 -4.87 -1.83 17.53
C GLU A 24 -5.46 -0.99 16.37
N CYS A 25 -6.65 -0.46 16.60
CA CYS A 25 -7.28 0.53 15.74
C CYS A 25 -6.47 1.83 15.74
N GLY A 26 -6.23 2.41 14.57
CA GLY A 26 -5.49 3.67 14.42
C GLY A 26 -6.34 4.93 14.61
N THR A 27 -7.58 4.79 15.08
CA THR A 27 -8.44 5.93 15.44
C THR A 27 -8.14 6.35 16.87
N GLU A 28 -7.88 7.64 17.08
CA GLU A 28 -7.61 8.19 18.41
C GLU A 28 -8.74 7.83 19.40
N GLY A 29 -8.36 7.33 20.57
CA GLY A 29 -9.30 6.92 21.62
C GLY A 29 -10.02 5.59 21.37
N CYS A 30 -9.64 4.81 20.35
CA CYS A 30 -10.21 3.49 20.10
C CYS A 30 -9.30 2.36 20.61
N GLU A 31 -9.74 1.65 21.65
CA GLU A 31 -8.98 0.54 22.27
C GLU A 31 -9.28 -0.84 21.63
N LYS A 32 -10.00 -0.86 20.49
CA LYS A 32 -10.36 -2.11 19.80
C LYS A 32 -9.25 -2.55 18.86
N ASN A 33 -9.17 -3.84 18.61
CA ASN A 33 -8.30 -4.38 17.56
C ASN A 33 -8.87 -4.08 16.16
N CYS A 34 -7.96 -3.88 15.20
CA CYS A 34 -8.29 -3.61 13.82
C CYS A 34 -8.61 -4.90 13.04
N GLN A 35 -9.47 -4.76 12.04
CA GLN A 35 -9.78 -5.81 11.08
C GLN A 35 -9.63 -5.30 9.63
N PHE A 36 -9.74 -3.99 9.46
CA PHE A 36 -9.75 -3.30 8.19
C PHE A 36 -8.58 -2.32 8.10
N TYR A 37 -8.32 -1.87 6.88
CA TYR A 37 -7.31 -0.86 6.61
C TYR A 37 -7.80 0.08 5.51
N CYS A 38 -7.65 1.37 5.73
CA CYS A 38 -7.90 2.38 4.70
C CYS A 38 -6.59 2.66 3.95
N ASN A 39 -6.52 2.31 2.66
CA ASN A 39 -5.31 2.49 1.85
C ASN A 39 -4.99 3.97 1.61
N ILE A 40 -6.00 4.84 1.56
CA ILE A 40 -5.80 6.28 1.32
C ILE A 40 -5.29 7.01 2.57
N CYS A 41 -5.78 6.63 3.75
CA CYS A 41 -5.37 7.24 5.02
C CYS A 41 -4.20 6.52 5.68
N HIS A 42 -3.76 5.39 5.11
CA HIS A 42 -2.85 4.43 5.74
C HIS A 42 -3.19 4.14 7.22
N ARG A 43 -4.48 3.92 7.49
CA ARG A 43 -4.99 3.77 8.86
C ARG A 43 -5.64 2.39 9.08
N PRO A 44 -5.22 1.63 10.11
CA PRO A 44 -5.94 0.44 10.55
C PRO A 44 -7.25 0.83 11.25
N LEU A 45 -8.33 0.11 10.97
CA LEU A 45 -9.67 0.41 11.47
C LEU A 45 -10.31 -0.85 12.07
N CYS A 46 -10.96 -0.70 13.23
CA CYS A 46 -11.96 -1.66 13.67
C CYS A 46 -13.25 -1.50 12.84
N GLU A 47 -14.20 -2.43 13.01
CA GLU A 47 -15.47 -2.41 12.26
C GLU A 47 -16.26 -1.11 12.45
N GLN A 48 -16.44 -0.67 13.70
CA GLN A 48 -17.15 0.57 14.00
C GLN A 48 -16.46 1.81 13.40
N CYS A 49 -15.13 1.91 13.56
CA CYS A 49 -14.38 3.04 12.99
C CYS A 49 -14.39 3.00 11.47
N ARG A 50 -14.44 1.83 10.82
CA ARG A 50 -14.64 1.73 9.37
C ARG A 50 -15.98 2.33 8.94
N GLU A 51 -17.06 2.02 9.65
CA GLU A 51 -18.38 2.55 9.31
C GLU A 51 -18.44 4.07 9.48
N GLU A 52 -17.90 4.58 10.59
CA GLU A 52 -17.81 6.03 10.85
C GLU A 52 -16.95 6.71 9.78
N HIS A 53 -15.81 6.12 9.45
CA HIS A 53 -14.93 6.58 8.38
C HIS A 53 -15.66 6.63 7.04
N GLN A 54 -16.49 5.65 6.69
CA GLN A 54 -17.22 5.67 5.42
C GLN A 54 -18.47 6.58 5.42
N LYS A 55 -18.93 7.05 6.59
CA LYS A 55 -20.02 8.03 6.70
C LYS A 55 -19.55 9.46 6.46
N SER A 56 -18.29 9.78 6.76
CA SER A 56 -17.77 11.14 6.58
C SER A 56 -17.63 11.51 5.09
N PRO A 57 -18.06 12.71 4.66
CA PRO A 57 -17.96 13.13 3.25
C PRO A 57 -16.55 13.11 2.67
N GLU A 58 -15.53 13.31 3.52
CA GLU A 58 -14.12 13.35 3.13
C GLU A 58 -13.58 11.95 2.81
N THR A 59 -14.06 10.94 3.54
CA THR A 59 -13.48 9.60 3.57
C THR A 59 -14.43 8.52 3.02
N LYS A 60 -15.67 8.88 2.67
CA LYS A 60 -16.70 7.96 2.15
C LYS A 60 -16.27 7.14 0.92
N ASN A 61 -15.38 7.71 0.10
CA ASN A 61 -14.91 7.10 -1.14
C ASN A 61 -13.53 6.44 -0.99
N HIS A 62 -12.95 6.45 0.22
CA HIS A 62 -11.66 5.82 0.42
C HIS A 62 -11.75 4.31 0.28
N GLU A 63 -10.75 3.73 -0.37
CA GLU A 63 -10.59 2.28 -0.44
C GLU A 63 -10.31 1.73 0.96
N VAL A 64 -11.27 0.98 1.51
CA VAL A 64 -11.13 0.26 2.78
C VAL A 64 -11.22 -1.24 2.51
N VAL A 65 -10.16 -1.95 2.84
CA VAL A 65 -9.98 -3.39 2.59
C VAL A 65 -9.81 -4.14 3.90
N SER A 66 -9.84 -5.47 3.85
CA SER A 66 -9.34 -6.28 4.98
C SER A 66 -7.88 -5.93 5.24
N TYR A 67 -7.44 -5.96 6.50
CA TYR A 67 -6.05 -5.59 6.84
C TYR A 67 -5.00 -6.43 6.09
N ARG A 68 -5.34 -7.67 5.71
CA ARG A 68 -4.48 -8.58 4.95
C ARG A 68 -4.24 -8.10 3.52
N GLN A 69 -5.22 -7.44 2.92
CA GLN A 69 -5.20 -6.92 1.55
C GLN A 69 -4.73 -5.46 1.47
N ARG A 70 -4.21 -4.90 2.58
CA ARG A 70 -3.75 -3.51 2.59
C ARG A 70 -2.62 -3.30 1.59
N LYS A 71 -2.64 -2.13 0.94
CA LYS A 71 -1.45 -1.60 0.27
C LYS A 71 -0.49 -1.14 1.35
N ARG A 72 0.74 -1.65 1.28
CA ARG A 72 1.76 -1.33 2.29
C ARG A 72 2.30 0.04 1.96
N GLN A 73 2.14 0.95 2.91
CA GLN A 73 2.73 2.27 2.82
C GLN A 73 4.23 2.14 2.59
N LEU A 74 4.74 2.94 1.65
CA LEU A 74 6.18 3.04 1.43
C LEU A 74 6.86 3.61 2.68
N PRO A 75 8.09 3.17 3.00
CA PRO A 75 8.92 3.88 3.96
C PRO A 75 9.06 5.35 3.55
N GLU A 76 8.90 6.26 4.51
CA GLU A 76 9.10 7.69 4.25
C GLU A 76 10.58 7.96 3.96
N GLU A 77 10.92 8.12 2.69
CA GLU A 77 12.25 8.54 2.25
C GLU A 77 12.18 9.95 1.67
N LYS A 78 12.93 10.89 2.27
CA LYS A 78 13.04 12.25 1.75
C LYS A 78 13.99 12.31 0.56
N CYS A 79 13.62 13.11 -0.44
CA CYS A 79 14.49 13.35 -1.58
C CYS A 79 15.78 14.05 -1.15
N LYS A 80 16.92 13.51 -1.58
CA LYS A 80 18.26 14.03 -1.26
C LYS A 80 18.49 15.47 -1.74
N VAL A 81 17.85 15.85 -2.85
CA VAL A 81 17.93 17.20 -3.44
C VAL A 81 16.81 18.10 -2.92
N HIS A 82 15.62 17.55 -2.72
CA HIS A 82 14.42 18.28 -2.32
C HIS A 82 13.94 17.82 -0.94
N GLN A 83 14.62 18.22 0.14
CA GLN A 83 14.41 17.72 1.51
C GLN A 83 12.96 17.81 2.02
N ASN A 84 12.15 18.73 1.48
CA ASN A 84 10.74 18.89 1.83
C ASN A 84 9.78 18.00 1.01
N LYS A 85 10.31 17.07 0.21
CA LYS A 85 9.53 16.21 -0.68
C LYS A 85 9.90 14.75 -0.45
N ASP A 86 8.88 13.93 -0.35
CA ASP A 86 9.00 12.47 -0.28
C ASP A 86 9.28 11.88 -1.66
N ILE A 87 9.95 10.73 -1.64
CA ILE A 87 10.15 9.88 -2.80
C ILE A 87 8.93 8.96 -2.92
N ASP A 88 8.07 9.25 -3.89
CA ASP A 88 6.76 8.62 -4.08
C ASP A 88 6.50 8.19 -5.54
N ILE A 89 7.42 8.51 -6.46
CA ILE A 89 7.30 8.24 -7.89
C ILE A 89 8.45 7.35 -8.33
N ILE A 90 8.22 6.45 -9.28
CA ILE A 90 9.29 5.77 -10.03
C ILE A 90 9.33 6.32 -11.47
N CYS A 91 10.53 6.63 -11.97
CA CYS A 91 10.73 6.82 -13.39
C CYS A 91 11.06 5.47 -14.03
N GLU A 92 10.19 4.96 -14.88
CA GLU A 92 10.34 3.63 -15.50
C GLU A 92 11.49 3.63 -16.52
N ASP A 93 11.68 4.73 -17.23
CA ASP A 93 12.75 4.86 -18.24
C ASP A 93 14.14 4.86 -17.61
N CYS A 94 14.29 5.52 -16.45
CA CYS A 94 15.56 5.61 -15.73
C CYS A 94 15.73 4.55 -14.64
N GLN A 95 14.65 3.87 -14.27
CA GLN A 95 14.57 2.94 -13.14
C GLN A 95 15.05 3.54 -11.81
N VAL A 96 14.72 4.81 -11.55
CA VAL A 96 15.07 5.51 -10.31
C VAL A 96 13.83 6.06 -9.60
N PRO A 97 13.79 6.00 -8.26
CA PRO A 97 12.71 6.59 -7.49
C PRO A 97 12.95 8.10 -7.32
N LEU A 98 11.87 8.88 -7.40
CA LEU A 98 11.86 10.33 -7.53
C LEU A 98 10.82 10.93 -6.60
N CYS A 99 11.01 12.21 -6.30
CA CYS A 99 9.93 13.05 -5.79
C CYS A 99 9.24 13.79 -6.94
N SER A 100 8.05 14.31 -6.66
CA SER A 100 7.30 15.19 -7.57
C SER A 100 8.11 16.31 -8.24
N LYS A 101 9.09 16.93 -7.55
CA LYS A 101 9.92 17.99 -8.15
C LYS A 101 10.91 17.44 -9.19
N CYS A 102 11.59 16.33 -8.90
CA CYS A 102 12.50 15.69 -9.86
C CYS A 102 11.73 15.20 -11.09
N ALA A 103 10.54 14.64 -10.88
CA ALA A 103 9.63 14.23 -11.95
C ALA A 103 9.31 15.38 -12.92
N MET A 104 9.06 16.58 -12.39
CA MET A 104 8.71 17.76 -13.21
C MET A 104 9.90 18.45 -13.89
N GLN A 105 11.09 18.37 -13.31
CA GLN A 105 12.28 19.07 -13.81
C GLN A 105 13.06 18.22 -14.80
N ASP A 106 13.57 17.07 -14.35
CA ASP A 106 14.55 16.27 -15.10
C ASP A 106 13.89 15.11 -15.86
N HIS A 107 12.71 14.68 -15.41
CA HIS A 107 12.03 13.49 -15.94
C HIS A 107 10.66 13.77 -16.57
N ARG A 108 10.39 15.02 -16.97
CA ARG A 108 9.07 15.46 -17.44
C ARG A 108 8.51 14.67 -18.63
N LYS A 109 9.40 14.12 -19.45
CA LYS A 109 9.04 13.37 -20.67
C LYS A 109 9.11 11.86 -20.49
N HIS A 110 9.50 11.39 -19.31
CA HIS A 110 9.68 9.96 -19.08
C HIS A 110 8.36 9.32 -18.64
N ALA A 111 8.28 8.00 -18.79
CA ALA A 111 7.24 7.23 -18.13
C ALA A 111 7.43 7.30 -16.60
N LEU A 112 6.39 7.77 -15.92
CA LEU A 112 6.34 7.90 -14.46
C LEU A 112 5.19 7.07 -13.93
N ASN A 113 5.41 6.40 -12.81
CA ASN A 113 4.40 5.57 -12.17
C ASN A 113 4.45 5.73 -10.65
N ASP A 114 3.36 5.34 -10.00
CA ASP A 114 3.23 5.41 -8.55
C ASP A 114 4.09 4.33 -7.88
N LEU A 115 5.01 4.77 -7.01
CA LEU A 115 5.96 3.85 -6.40
C LEU A 115 5.26 2.88 -5.43
N GLU A 116 4.20 3.32 -4.76
CA GLU A 116 3.48 2.49 -3.78
C GLU A 116 2.74 1.33 -4.46
N THR A 117 2.15 1.60 -5.62
CA THR A 117 1.48 0.60 -6.45
C THR A 117 2.46 -0.49 -6.86
N ILE A 118 3.61 -0.12 -7.43
CA ILE A 118 4.64 -1.10 -7.84
C ILE A 118 5.15 -1.89 -6.64
N TYR A 119 5.41 -1.23 -5.51
CA TYR A 119 5.89 -1.91 -4.32
C TYR A 119 4.86 -2.91 -3.78
N SER A 120 3.58 -2.52 -3.73
CA SER A 120 2.48 -3.37 -3.28
C SER A 120 2.29 -4.61 -4.18
N GLU A 121 2.39 -4.43 -5.50
CA GLU A 121 2.34 -5.53 -6.47
C GLU A 121 3.52 -6.50 -6.29
N ARG A 122 4.74 -5.96 -6.23
CA ARG A 122 5.96 -6.77 -6.03
C ARG A 122 5.93 -7.52 -4.69
N PHE A 123 5.45 -6.88 -3.63
CA PHE A 123 5.28 -7.50 -2.33
C PHE A 123 4.30 -8.67 -2.39
N THR A 124 3.17 -8.50 -3.09
CA THR A 124 2.17 -9.56 -3.29
C THR A 124 2.77 -10.75 -4.03
N LEU A 125 3.54 -10.50 -5.10
CA LEU A 125 4.27 -11.55 -5.82
C LEU A 125 5.29 -12.27 -4.93
N CYS A 126 6.03 -11.54 -4.10
CA CYS A 126 6.97 -12.16 -3.16
C CYS A 126 6.27 -13.06 -2.14
N LEU A 127 5.11 -12.64 -1.63
CA LEU A 127 4.30 -13.47 -0.73
C LEU A 127 3.81 -14.75 -1.40
N GLU A 128 3.36 -14.66 -2.65
CA GLU A 128 2.95 -15.83 -3.44
C GLU A 128 4.09 -16.85 -3.57
N GLU A 129 5.32 -16.39 -3.85
CA GLU A 129 6.48 -17.27 -3.94
C GLU A 129 6.85 -17.89 -2.58
N ILE A 130 6.79 -17.12 -1.48
CA ILE A 130 7.02 -17.65 -0.13
C ILE A 130 6.00 -18.73 0.22
N TYR A 131 4.72 -18.49 -0.10
CA TYR A 131 3.66 -19.47 0.14
C TYR A 131 3.92 -20.78 -0.61
N LYS A 132 4.33 -20.72 -1.88
CA LYS A 132 4.71 -21.90 -2.67
C LYS A 132 5.83 -22.68 -1.98
N ILE A 133 6.83 -22.00 -1.42
CA ILE A 133 7.94 -22.64 -0.69
C ILE A 133 7.42 -23.40 0.55
N HIS A 134 6.49 -22.85 1.30
CA HIS A 134 5.93 -23.50 2.49
C HIS A 134 5.04 -24.72 2.18
N GLN A 135 4.61 -24.91 0.94
CA GLN A 135 3.81 -26.07 0.52
C GLN A 135 4.66 -27.29 0.12
N TYR A 136 5.97 -27.13 -0.06
CA TYR A 136 6.92 -28.23 -0.33
C TYR A 136 7.36 -28.90 0.97
#